data_AF-A0A836W8A8-F1
#
_entry.id   AF-A0A836W8A8-F1
#
_cell.length_a   1.000
_cell.length_b   1.000
_cell.length_c   1.000
_cell.angle_alpha   90.00
_cell.angle_beta   90.00
_cell.angle_gamma   90.00
#
_symmetry.space_group_name_H-M   'P 1'
#
loop_
_entity.id
_entity.type
_entity.pdbx_description
1 polymer ?
#
loop_
_entity_poly.entity_id
_entity_poly.type
_entity_poly.pdbx_seq_one_letter_code
_entity_poly.pdbx_strand_id
1 'polypeptide(L)'
;IRFSDIADLEHAKQAIKEAIIYPVKRPDLFPLGWPRGILLFGPPGCGKTMLAAAVANEVDGVFFSVDAASIMSKWLGEAEKKVKMLFEKARQAAKSGKPAIIFIDEIDALLGVHESEVGGEVRVRNQFLKEMDGLQDKSNKLHVYVIGATNKPWKLDEPFIRRFQKRIFIPPPDIRARVELFKLYTKSLKLAPDVDIEKLAEMTEGYSASDIKDIVVEAHLRTVRELFEQGGGEGEPRPITMQDFIEAIKARRPSITREMIEAYQRWYEQFRG
;
A
#
# COMPACT_ATOMS: atom_id res chain seq x y z
N ILE A 1 5.26 12.33 2.71
CA ILE A 1 5.85 11.21 1.93
C ILE A 1 5.65 11.54 0.46
N ARG A 2 6.74 11.83 -0.24
CA ARG A 2 6.80 12.04 -1.69
C ARG A 2 7.30 10.75 -2.36
N PHE A 3 7.25 10.71 -3.69
CA PHE A 3 7.79 9.56 -4.44
C PHE A 3 9.29 9.35 -4.19
N SER A 4 10.02 10.44 -3.92
CA SER A 4 11.45 10.41 -3.55
C SER A 4 11.73 9.69 -2.24
N ASP A 5 10.75 9.62 -1.34
CA ASP A 5 10.90 9.02 -0.02
C ASP A 5 10.68 7.50 -0.07
N ILE A 6 10.27 6.97 -1.23
CA ILE A 6 10.06 5.54 -1.47
C ILE A 6 11.30 5.04 -2.22
N ALA A 7 12.13 4.23 -1.55
CA ALA A 7 13.24 3.55 -2.21
C ALA A 7 12.71 2.44 -3.15
N ASP A 8 13.41 2.22 -4.27
CA ASP A 8 13.09 1.18 -5.26
C ASP A 8 11.68 1.36 -5.89
N LEU A 9 11.10 0.31 -6.49
CA LEU A 9 9.80 0.31 -7.16
C LEU A 9 9.72 1.16 -8.44
N GLU A 10 10.82 1.30 -9.19
CA GLU A 10 10.84 2.16 -10.38
C GLU A 10 9.78 1.78 -11.43
N HIS A 11 9.54 0.49 -11.64
CA HIS A 11 8.46 0.02 -12.50
C HIS A 11 7.07 0.43 -11.99
N ALA A 12 6.81 0.30 -10.68
CA ALA A 12 5.53 0.68 -10.09
C ALA A 12 5.34 2.21 -10.09
N LYS A 13 6.38 2.97 -9.76
CA LYS A 13 6.41 4.44 -9.83
C LYS A 13 6.13 4.91 -11.26
N GLN A 14 6.76 4.30 -12.25
CA GLN A 14 6.53 4.64 -13.66
C GLN A 14 5.10 4.33 -14.10
N ALA A 15 4.58 3.14 -13.76
CA ALA A 15 3.21 2.77 -14.07
C ALA A 15 2.19 3.73 -13.41
N ILE A 16 2.44 4.18 -12.18
CA ILE A 16 1.61 5.20 -11.52
C ILE A 16 1.75 6.56 -12.18
N LYS A 17 2.97 6.97 -12.56
CA LYS A 17 3.19 8.24 -13.28
C LYS A 17 2.35 8.30 -14.55
N GLU A 18 2.39 7.23 -15.34
CA GLU A 18 1.62 7.09 -16.58
C GLU A 18 0.11 7.04 -16.34
N ALA A 19 -0.33 6.38 -15.26
CA ALA A 19 -1.75 6.21 -14.97
C ALA A 19 -2.41 7.45 -14.35
N ILE A 20 -1.67 8.21 -13.53
CA ILE A 20 -2.24 9.26 -12.67
C ILE A 20 -1.54 10.61 -12.88
N ILE A 21 -0.21 10.67 -12.72
CA ILE A 21 0.51 11.95 -12.66
C ILE A 21 0.53 12.65 -14.02
N TYR A 22 0.83 11.94 -15.11
CA TYR A 22 0.87 12.54 -16.45
C TYR A 22 -0.51 13.02 -16.91
N PRO A 23 -1.61 12.24 -16.75
CA PRO A 23 -2.94 12.73 -17.09
C PRO A 23 -3.39 13.94 -16.26
N VAL A 24 -3.01 14.02 -14.97
CA VAL A 24 -3.31 15.22 -14.15
C VAL A 24 -2.55 16.44 -14.66
N LYS A 25 -1.26 16.29 -15.02
CA LYS A 25 -0.42 17.42 -15.45
C LYS A 25 -0.72 17.91 -16.86
N ARG A 26 -1.01 17.00 -17.79
CA ARG A 26 -1.20 17.28 -19.22
C ARG A 26 -2.34 16.43 -19.79
N PRO A 27 -3.60 16.68 -19.38
CA PRO A 27 -4.76 15.89 -19.84
C PRO A 27 -4.97 15.98 -21.36
N ASP A 28 -4.48 17.04 -21.99
CA ASP A 28 -4.50 17.25 -23.44
C ASP A 28 -3.71 16.17 -24.23
N LEU A 29 -2.73 15.52 -23.60
CA LEU A 29 -1.94 14.44 -24.22
C LEU A 29 -2.64 13.08 -24.16
N PHE A 30 -3.83 13.00 -23.56
CA PHE A 30 -4.59 11.76 -23.37
C PHE A 30 -5.96 11.82 -24.08
N PRO A 31 -6.01 12.00 -25.42
CA PRO A 31 -7.27 12.15 -26.16
C PRO A 31 -8.14 10.89 -26.16
N LEU A 32 -7.55 9.72 -25.88
CA LEU A 32 -8.26 8.44 -25.75
C LEU A 32 -8.72 8.16 -24.30
N GLY A 33 -8.46 9.08 -23.38
CA GLY A 33 -8.68 8.91 -21.95
C GLY A 33 -7.48 8.27 -21.24
N TRP A 34 -7.65 8.01 -19.95
CA TRP A 34 -6.63 7.46 -19.06
C TRP A 34 -7.29 6.56 -18.00
N PRO A 35 -6.53 5.64 -17.37
CA PRO A 35 -7.09 4.72 -16.39
C PRO A 35 -7.56 5.47 -15.13
N ARG A 36 -8.70 5.03 -14.59
CA ARG A 36 -9.28 5.54 -13.34
C ARG A 36 -9.14 4.55 -12.19
N GLY A 37 -9.12 3.26 -12.50
CA GLY A 37 -8.89 2.20 -11.52
C GLY A 37 -7.48 1.67 -11.59
N ILE A 38 -6.76 1.75 -10.46
CA ILE A 38 -5.43 1.19 -10.27
C ILE A 38 -5.51 0.15 -9.14
N LEU A 39 -5.04 -1.08 -9.39
CA LEU A 39 -4.93 -2.12 -8.37
C LEU A 39 -3.46 -2.33 -8.03
N LEU A 40 -3.11 -2.05 -6.77
CA LEU A 40 -1.82 -2.40 -6.17
C LEU A 40 -1.96 -3.78 -5.51
N PHE A 41 -1.14 -4.73 -5.91
CA PHE A 41 -1.15 -6.07 -5.31
C PHE A 41 0.26 -6.56 -5.03
N GLY A 42 0.40 -7.42 -4.04
CA GLY A 42 1.68 -7.99 -3.64
C GLY A 42 1.73 -8.27 -2.15
N PRO A 43 2.88 -8.74 -1.62
CA PRO A 43 3.00 -9.17 -0.24
C PRO A 43 2.60 -8.08 0.77
N PRO A 44 2.09 -8.47 1.96
CA PRO A 44 1.82 -7.52 3.03
C PRO A 44 3.10 -6.79 3.45
N GLY A 45 2.97 -5.56 3.96
CA GLY A 45 4.11 -4.82 4.48
C GLY A 45 5.07 -4.25 3.42
N CYS A 46 4.78 -4.34 2.11
CA CYS A 46 5.62 -3.80 1.03
C CYS A 46 5.25 -2.37 0.58
N GLY A 47 4.52 -1.60 1.40
CA GLY A 47 4.33 -0.16 1.16
C GLY A 47 3.24 0.24 0.16
N LYS A 48 2.26 -0.62 -0.14
CA LYS A 48 1.10 -0.29 -1.01
C LYS A 48 0.36 0.98 -0.57
N THR A 49 0.00 1.06 0.71
CA THR A 49 -0.69 2.22 1.33
C THR A 49 0.18 3.47 1.29
N MET A 50 1.49 3.32 1.55
CA MET A 50 2.45 4.43 1.50
C MET A 50 2.61 4.97 0.08
N LEU A 51 2.68 4.08 -0.92
CA LEU A 51 2.77 4.44 -2.33
C LEU A 51 1.53 5.23 -2.77
N ALA A 52 0.32 4.77 -2.42
CA ALA A 52 -0.93 5.46 -2.71
C ALA A 52 -0.99 6.87 -2.09
N ALA A 53 -0.60 7.00 -0.82
CA ALA A 53 -0.53 8.29 -0.14
C ALA A 53 0.50 9.23 -0.78
N ALA A 54 1.63 8.69 -1.25
CA ALA A 54 2.64 9.47 -1.96
C ALA A 54 2.11 9.99 -3.31
N VAL A 55 1.27 9.22 -4.02
CA VAL A 55 0.65 9.69 -5.28
C VAL A 55 -0.17 10.94 -5.05
N ALA A 56 -0.98 10.97 -3.99
CA ALA A 56 -1.84 12.11 -3.68
C ALA A 56 -1.01 13.38 -3.46
N ASN A 57 0.13 13.26 -2.77
CA ASN A 57 1.04 14.38 -2.56
C ASN A 57 1.69 14.86 -3.87
N GLU A 58 2.07 13.96 -4.77
CA GLU A 58 2.69 14.32 -6.07
C GLU A 58 1.75 15.09 -7.00
N VAL A 59 0.44 14.91 -6.85
CA VAL A 59 -0.58 15.57 -7.67
C VAL A 59 -1.32 16.70 -6.96
N ASP A 60 -0.87 17.10 -5.74
CA ASP A 60 -1.60 18.01 -4.84
C ASP A 60 -3.11 17.65 -4.72
N GLY A 61 -3.37 16.35 -4.63
CA GLY A 61 -4.71 15.78 -4.62
C GLY A 61 -5.25 15.54 -3.21
N VAL A 62 -6.58 15.44 -3.11
CA VAL A 62 -7.27 15.01 -1.88
C VAL A 62 -7.21 13.50 -1.77
N PHE A 63 -6.71 13.00 -0.64
CA PHE A 63 -6.58 11.56 -0.36
C PHE A 63 -7.70 11.08 0.56
N PHE A 64 -8.58 10.22 0.04
CA PHE A 64 -9.61 9.54 0.81
C PHE A 64 -9.17 8.10 1.07
N SER A 65 -8.78 7.78 2.30
CA SER A 65 -8.35 6.42 2.69
C SER A 65 -9.49 5.71 3.42
N VAL A 66 -9.83 4.50 2.98
CA VAL A 66 -10.83 3.66 3.63
C VAL A 66 -10.39 2.20 3.63
N ASP A 67 -10.66 1.51 4.73
CA ASP A 67 -10.50 0.07 4.84
C ASP A 67 -11.78 -0.61 4.33
N ALA A 68 -11.67 -1.58 3.42
CA ALA A 68 -12.81 -2.27 2.84
C ALA A 68 -13.72 -2.94 3.90
N ALA A 69 -13.14 -3.58 4.92
CA ALA A 69 -13.90 -4.21 6.00
C ALA A 69 -14.67 -3.17 6.85
N SER A 70 -14.14 -1.95 6.98
CA SER A 70 -14.85 -0.84 7.66
C SER A 70 -16.11 -0.36 6.91
N ILE A 71 -16.15 -0.55 5.58
CA ILE A 71 -17.34 -0.27 4.76
C ILE A 71 -18.41 -1.32 5.04
N MET A 72 -18.00 -2.60 5.11
CA MET A 72 -18.88 -3.77 5.23
C MET A 72 -19.43 -4.00 6.64
N SER A 73 -18.70 -3.60 7.68
CA SER A 73 -18.99 -3.94 9.09
C SER A 73 -20.18 -3.21 9.75
N LYS A 74 -20.85 -2.27 9.08
CA LYS A 74 -22.05 -1.61 9.64
C LYS A 74 -23.25 -1.88 8.73
N TRP A 75 -24.33 -2.39 9.32
CA TRP A 75 -25.69 -2.52 8.77
C TRP A 75 -25.77 -2.33 7.25
N LEU A 76 -25.94 -3.41 6.49
CA LEU A 76 -25.78 -3.46 5.02
C LEU A 76 -26.43 -2.32 4.22
N GLY A 77 -27.51 -1.68 4.71
CA GLY A 77 -28.11 -0.50 4.08
C GLY A 77 -27.32 0.82 4.24
N GLU A 78 -26.47 0.96 5.27
CA GLU A 78 -25.58 2.10 5.44
C GLU A 78 -24.31 1.99 4.57
N ALA A 79 -23.84 0.77 4.31
CA ALA A 79 -22.65 0.52 3.51
C ALA A 79 -22.78 1.07 2.08
N GLU A 80 -23.93 0.86 1.42
CA GLU A 80 -24.22 1.44 0.09
C GLU A 80 -24.16 2.98 0.11
N LYS A 81 -24.76 3.60 1.13
CA LYS A 81 -24.74 5.05 1.31
C LYS A 81 -23.32 5.58 1.52
N LYS A 82 -22.50 4.88 2.32
CA LYS A 82 -21.10 5.26 2.53
C LYS A 82 -20.29 5.23 1.24
N VAL A 83 -20.44 4.16 0.43
CA VAL A 83 -19.78 4.08 -0.88
C VAL A 83 -20.20 5.25 -1.75
N LYS A 84 -21.51 5.51 -1.87
CA LYS A 84 -22.02 6.64 -2.65
C LYS A 84 -21.46 7.98 -2.16
N MET A 85 -21.52 8.24 -0.85
CA MET A 85 -21.02 9.47 -0.23
C MET A 85 -19.50 9.66 -0.42
N LEU A 86 -18.73 8.58 -0.38
CA LEU A 86 -17.27 8.60 -0.62
C LEU A 86 -16.98 9.12 -2.03
N PHE A 87 -17.63 8.55 -3.05
CA PHE A 87 -17.44 8.98 -4.44
C PHE A 87 -18.02 10.37 -4.71
N GLU A 88 -19.13 10.75 -4.06
CA GLU A 88 -19.65 12.12 -4.12
C GLU A 88 -18.66 13.14 -3.58
N LYS A 89 -18.05 12.90 -2.41
CA LYS A 89 -17.02 13.76 -1.83
C LYS A 89 -15.79 13.87 -2.74
N ALA A 90 -15.35 12.74 -3.31
CA ALA A 90 -14.23 12.73 -4.25
C ALA A 90 -14.53 13.54 -5.52
N ARG A 91 -15.74 13.40 -6.09
CA ARG A 91 -16.19 14.21 -7.23
C ARG A 91 -16.31 15.70 -6.88
N GLN A 92 -16.75 16.05 -5.67
CA GLN A 92 -16.80 17.44 -5.21
C GLN A 92 -15.40 18.05 -5.14
N ALA A 93 -14.42 17.33 -4.57
CA ALA A 93 -13.03 17.77 -4.55
C ALA A 93 -12.45 17.96 -5.97
N ALA A 94 -12.72 17.02 -6.88
CA ALA A 94 -12.32 17.14 -8.28
C ALA A 94 -12.95 18.35 -8.98
N LYS A 95 -14.22 18.66 -8.70
CA LYS A 95 -14.92 19.84 -9.24
C LYS A 95 -14.37 21.16 -8.68
N SER A 96 -13.80 21.15 -7.46
CA SER A 96 -13.13 22.32 -6.89
C SER A 96 -11.68 22.49 -7.37
N GLY A 97 -11.25 21.74 -8.39
CA GLY A 97 -9.94 21.90 -9.04
C GLY A 97 -8.81 21.04 -8.47
N LYS A 98 -9.05 20.18 -7.48
CA LYS A 98 -8.02 19.26 -6.94
C LYS A 98 -8.29 17.81 -7.36
N PRO A 99 -7.30 17.07 -7.90
CA PRO A 99 -7.46 15.64 -8.12
C PRO A 99 -7.90 14.91 -6.83
N ALA A 100 -8.70 13.88 -6.94
CA ALA A 100 -9.14 13.07 -5.81
C ALA A 100 -8.67 11.62 -5.98
N ILE A 101 -8.04 11.08 -4.94
CA ILE A 101 -7.59 9.69 -4.88
C ILE A 101 -8.38 8.99 -3.79
N ILE A 102 -9.20 8.02 -4.18
CA ILE A 102 -9.88 7.09 -3.27
C ILE A 102 -8.98 5.87 -3.12
N PHE A 103 -8.39 5.68 -1.95
CA PHE A 103 -7.62 4.50 -1.60
C PHE A 103 -8.47 3.53 -0.78
N ILE A 104 -8.55 2.28 -1.25
CA ILE A 104 -9.28 1.21 -0.59
C ILE A 104 -8.31 0.10 -0.24
N ASP A 105 -7.98 -0.01 1.04
CA ASP A 105 -7.14 -1.10 1.53
C ASP A 105 -7.95 -2.38 1.72
N GLU A 106 -7.25 -3.52 1.65
CA GLU A 106 -7.84 -4.86 1.74
C GLU A 106 -9.06 -5.03 0.84
N ILE A 107 -8.99 -4.56 -0.42
CA ILE A 107 -10.14 -4.50 -1.32
C ILE A 107 -10.77 -5.88 -1.59
N ASP A 108 -10.06 -6.97 -1.34
CA ASP A 108 -10.61 -8.34 -1.35
C ASP A 108 -11.67 -8.60 -0.27
N ALA A 109 -11.72 -7.82 0.82
CA ALA A 109 -12.82 -7.88 1.79
C ALA A 109 -14.12 -7.29 1.24
N LEU A 110 -14.03 -6.31 0.34
CA LEU A 110 -15.20 -5.72 -0.33
C LEU A 110 -15.60 -6.56 -1.56
N LEU A 111 -14.62 -7.09 -2.28
CA LEU A 111 -14.79 -7.62 -3.64
C LEU A 111 -14.56 -9.13 -3.77
N GLY A 112 -14.26 -9.81 -2.65
CA GLY A 112 -13.99 -11.24 -2.64
C GLY A 112 -15.21 -12.07 -3.01
N VAL A 113 -14.97 -13.23 -3.63
CA VAL A 113 -15.98 -14.28 -3.78
C VAL A 113 -16.29 -14.87 -2.40
N HIS A 114 -17.50 -14.69 -1.89
CA HIS A 114 -17.96 -15.36 -0.68
C HIS A 114 -19.08 -16.34 -1.06
N GLU A 115 -18.90 -17.63 -0.74
CA GLU A 115 -19.89 -18.69 -1.05
C GLU A 115 -21.19 -18.54 -0.26
N SER A 116 -21.21 -17.69 0.77
CA SER A 116 -22.32 -17.44 1.68
C SER A 116 -22.69 -15.96 1.77
N GLU A 117 -22.73 -15.23 0.65
CA GLU A 117 -23.18 -13.82 0.65
C GLU A 117 -24.67 -13.72 1.02
N VAL A 118 -24.96 -12.98 2.08
CA VAL A 118 -26.29 -12.45 2.36
C VAL A 118 -26.49 -11.23 1.45
N GLY A 119 -27.61 -11.14 0.72
CA GLY A 119 -27.81 -10.23 -0.43
C GLY A 119 -27.51 -8.73 -0.25
N GLY A 120 -27.20 -8.24 0.95
CA GLY A 120 -26.69 -6.88 1.13
C GLY A 120 -25.24 -6.68 0.69
N GLU A 121 -24.36 -7.69 0.80
CA GLU A 121 -22.96 -7.58 0.35
C GLU A 121 -22.88 -7.40 -1.18
N VAL A 122 -23.70 -8.17 -1.90
CA VAL A 122 -23.93 -8.04 -3.35
C VAL A 122 -24.35 -6.61 -3.73
N ARG A 123 -25.24 -5.98 -2.97
CA ARG A 123 -25.69 -4.61 -3.26
C ARG A 123 -24.59 -3.58 -3.08
N VAL A 124 -23.78 -3.68 -2.02
CA VAL A 124 -22.64 -2.79 -1.78
C VAL A 124 -21.61 -2.93 -2.91
N ARG A 125 -21.29 -4.17 -3.30
CA ARG A 125 -20.41 -4.49 -4.43
C ARG A 125 -20.91 -3.89 -5.74
N ASN A 126 -22.19 -4.08 -6.05
CA ASN A 126 -22.81 -3.50 -7.25
C ASN A 126 -22.83 -1.97 -7.21
N GLN A 127 -23.07 -1.37 -6.06
CA GLN A 127 -22.98 0.09 -5.89
C GLN A 127 -21.56 0.59 -6.13
N PHE A 128 -20.54 -0.11 -5.63
CA PHE A 128 -19.14 0.22 -5.90
C PHE A 128 -18.80 0.13 -7.39
N LEU A 129 -19.22 -0.94 -8.07
CA LEU A 129 -19.03 -1.09 -9.52
C LEU A 129 -19.70 0.04 -10.31
N LYS A 130 -20.95 0.39 -9.94
CA LYS A 130 -21.68 1.49 -10.56
C LYS A 130 -20.92 2.82 -10.42
N GLU A 131 -20.34 3.07 -9.25
CA GLU A 131 -19.53 4.27 -9.03
C GLU A 131 -18.24 4.27 -9.86
N MET A 132 -17.55 3.12 -9.96
CA MET A 132 -16.38 2.94 -10.81
C MET A 132 -16.70 3.17 -12.30
N ASP A 133 -17.79 2.57 -12.79
CA ASP A 133 -18.23 2.69 -14.19
C ASP A 133 -18.56 4.17 -14.52
N GLY A 134 -19.15 4.92 -13.57
CA GLY A 134 -19.41 6.35 -13.71
C GLY A 134 -18.14 7.23 -13.79
N LEU A 135 -16.99 6.74 -13.32
CA LEU A 135 -15.70 7.42 -13.50
C LEU A 135 -15.09 7.16 -14.88
N GLN A 136 -15.42 6.04 -15.51
CA GLN A 136 -14.87 5.60 -16.80
C GLN A 136 -15.61 6.17 -18.01
N ASP A 137 -16.72 6.89 -17.81
CA ASP A 137 -17.42 7.60 -18.87
C ASP A 137 -16.48 8.58 -19.60
N LYS A 138 -16.39 8.49 -20.93
CA LYS A 138 -15.52 9.34 -21.76
C LYS A 138 -15.86 10.83 -21.67
N SER A 139 -17.10 11.17 -21.31
CA SER A 139 -17.51 12.55 -21.06
C SER A 139 -16.98 13.09 -19.72
N ASN A 140 -16.54 12.21 -18.81
CA ASN A 140 -16.08 12.56 -17.49
C ASN A 140 -14.60 12.97 -17.48
N LYS A 141 -14.40 14.29 -17.41
CA LYS A 141 -13.07 14.91 -17.30
C LYS A 141 -12.58 15.08 -15.86
N LEU A 142 -13.35 14.69 -14.85
CA LEU A 142 -12.95 14.87 -13.45
C LEU A 142 -11.74 14.00 -13.11
N HIS A 143 -10.73 14.55 -12.44
CA HIS A 143 -9.56 13.80 -11.96
C HIS A 143 -9.86 13.02 -10.67
N VAL A 144 -10.79 12.06 -10.74
CA VAL A 144 -11.03 11.09 -9.67
C VAL A 144 -10.38 9.75 -10.03
N TYR A 145 -9.62 9.20 -9.10
CA TYR A 145 -8.91 7.93 -9.24
C TYR A 145 -9.27 7.02 -8.08
N VAL A 146 -9.33 5.72 -8.34
CA VAL A 146 -9.51 4.69 -7.31
C VAL A 146 -8.29 3.79 -7.31
N ILE A 147 -7.61 3.73 -6.18
CA ILE A 147 -6.48 2.84 -5.92
C ILE A 147 -6.96 1.76 -4.96
N GLY A 148 -7.14 0.53 -5.45
CA GLY A 148 -7.37 -0.63 -4.60
C GLY A 148 -6.05 -1.26 -4.18
N ALA A 149 -5.94 -1.72 -2.94
CA ALA A 149 -4.81 -2.51 -2.47
C ALA A 149 -5.26 -3.88 -1.96
N THR A 150 -4.53 -4.94 -2.29
CA THR A 150 -4.78 -6.29 -1.77
C THR A 150 -3.50 -7.11 -1.62
N ASN A 151 -3.51 -8.02 -0.65
CA ASN A 151 -2.49 -9.06 -0.50
C ASN A 151 -2.94 -10.38 -1.14
N LYS A 152 -4.21 -10.50 -1.57
CA LYS A 152 -4.84 -11.74 -2.02
C LYS A 152 -5.58 -11.52 -3.35
N PRO A 153 -4.87 -11.13 -4.43
CA PRO A 153 -5.51 -10.75 -5.69
C PRO A 153 -6.29 -11.91 -6.34
N TRP A 154 -5.95 -13.17 -6.03
CA TRP A 154 -6.70 -14.36 -6.46
C TRP A 154 -8.10 -14.49 -5.84
N LYS A 155 -8.43 -13.72 -4.80
CA LYS A 155 -9.79 -13.65 -4.25
C LYS A 155 -10.73 -12.73 -5.04
N LEU A 156 -10.16 -11.85 -5.87
CA LEU A 156 -10.93 -10.92 -6.69
C LEU A 156 -11.51 -11.66 -7.89
N ASP A 157 -12.76 -11.37 -8.20
CA ASP A 157 -13.44 -11.87 -9.38
C ASP A 157 -13.22 -10.97 -10.61
N GLU A 158 -13.33 -11.59 -11.78
CA GLU A 158 -12.99 -10.97 -13.07
C GLU A 158 -13.76 -9.66 -13.36
N PRO A 159 -15.08 -9.54 -13.06
CA PRO A 159 -15.80 -8.29 -13.29
C PRO A 159 -15.15 -7.09 -12.60
N PHE A 160 -14.57 -7.27 -11.41
CA PHE A 160 -13.95 -6.19 -10.65
C PHE A 160 -12.53 -5.93 -11.12
N ILE A 161 -11.77 -7.00 -11.39
CA ILE A 161 -10.44 -6.91 -11.99
C ILE A 161 -10.46 -6.05 -13.28
N ARG A 162 -11.53 -6.14 -14.08
CA ARG A 162 -11.71 -5.32 -15.31
C ARG A 162 -11.86 -3.82 -15.05
N ARG A 163 -12.37 -3.39 -13.88
CA ARG A 163 -12.50 -1.96 -13.52
C ARG A 163 -11.16 -1.35 -13.08
N PHE A 164 -10.22 -2.18 -12.66
CA PHE A 164 -8.83 -1.81 -12.42
C PHE A 164 -8.01 -1.98 -13.69
N GLN A 165 -8.07 -0.97 -14.55
CA GLN A 165 -7.43 -0.94 -15.87
C GLN A 165 -5.89 -0.99 -15.77
N LYS A 166 -5.32 -0.57 -14.63
CA LYS A 166 -3.91 -0.76 -14.32
C LYS A 166 -3.73 -1.65 -13.10
N ARG A 167 -2.90 -2.67 -13.24
CA ARG A 167 -2.58 -3.65 -12.18
C ARG A 167 -1.08 -3.62 -11.98
N ILE A 168 -0.65 -3.27 -10.78
CA ILE A 168 0.73 -2.99 -10.46
C ILE A 168 1.17 -3.93 -9.34
N PHE A 169 2.10 -4.82 -9.67
CA PHE A 169 2.74 -5.67 -8.69
C PHE A 169 3.72 -4.85 -7.85
N ILE A 170 3.58 -4.93 -6.53
CA ILE A 170 4.50 -4.34 -5.56
C ILE A 170 5.37 -5.48 -5.01
N PRO A 171 6.62 -5.63 -5.50
CA PRO A 171 7.51 -6.67 -5.05
C PRO A 171 8.00 -6.46 -3.60
N PRO A 172 8.62 -7.49 -3.00
CA PRO A 172 9.47 -7.32 -1.83
C PRO A 172 10.60 -6.32 -2.07
N PRO A 173 11.13 -5.66 -1.02
CA PRO A 173 12.26 -4.74 -1.17
C PRO A 173 13.53 -5.47 -1.61
N ASP A 174 14.20 -4.94 -2.64
CA ASP A 174 15.55 -5.38 -3.03
C ASP A 174 16.61 -4.98 -1.99
N ILE A 175 17.87 -5.39 -2.18
CA ILE A 175 18.95 -5.08 -1.23
C ILE A 175 19.13 -3.57 -1.02
N ARG A 176 19.00 -2.75 -2.07
CA ARG A 176 19.15 -1.30 -1.98
C ARG A 176 17.99 -0.69 -1.19
N ALA A 177 16.76 -1.14 -1.44
CA ALA A 177 15.58 -0.77 -0.68
C ALA A 177 15.71 -1.14 0.79
N ARG A 178 16.24 -2.33 1.11
CA ARG A 178 16.45 -2.75 2.51
C ARG A 178 17.47 -1.88 3.23
N VAL A 179 18.58 -1.50 2.58
CA VAL A 179 19.54 -0.52 3.13
C VAL A 179 18.85 0.79 3.47
N GLU A 180 18.07 1.35 2.54
CA GLU A 180 17.36 2.61 2.77
C GLU A 180 16.28 2.49 3.85
N LEU A 181 15.60 1.35 3.96
CA LEU A 181 14.64 1.08 5.03
C LEU A 181 15.32 1.03 6.40
N PHE A 182 16.47 0.36 6.52
CA PHE A 182 17.24 0.36 7.76
C PHE A 182 17.71 1.77 8.13
N LYS A 183 18.24 2.54 7.18
CA LYS A 183 18.62 3.96 7.42
C LYS A 183 17.42 4.79 7.86
N LEU A 184 16.26 4.60 7.21
CA LEU A 184 15.04 5.32 7.53
C LEU A 184 14.58 5.05 8.96
N TYR A 185 14.47 3.78 9.35
CA TYR A 185 13.95 3.40 10.66
C TYR A 185 14.95 3.59 11.79
N THR A 186 16.26 3.63 11.50
CA THR A 186 17.30 3.92 12.50
C THR A 186 17.63 5.41 12.62
N LYS A 187 17.09 6.28 11.77
CA LYS A 187 17.40 7.72 11.69
C LYS A 187 17.33 8.46 13.05
N SER A 188 16.43 8.06 13.93
CA SER A 188 16.23 8.68 15.26
C SER A 188 16.82 7.86 16.41
N LEU A 189 17.59 6.81 16.14
CA LEU A 189 18.13 5.89 17.14
C LEU A 189 19.64 6.10 17.30
N LYS A 190 20.16 5.83 18.50
CA LYS A 190 21.60 5.84 18.77
C LYS A 190 22.17 4.47 18.40
N LEU A 191 22.92 4.42 17.30
CA LEU A 191 23.61 3.20 16.87
C LEU A 191 25.03 3.18 17.41
N ALA A 192 25.50 2.00 17.82
CA ALA A 192 26.89 1.78 18.15
C ALA A 192 27.76 1.74 16.87
N PRO A 193 29.07 2.03 16.95
CA PRO A 193 29.96 2.09 15.78
C PRO A 193 30.11 0.77 15.01
N ASP A 194 29.73 -0.36 15.60
CA ASP A 194 29.81 -1.70 15.01
C ASP A 194 28.61 -2.05 14.11
N VAL A 195 27.58 -1.20 14.07
CA VAL A 195 26.38 -1.45 13.26
C VAL A 195 26.66 -1.19 11.78
N ASP A 196 26.58 -2.27 10.99
CA ASP A 196 26.74 -2.28 9.54
C ASP A 196 25.37 -2.46 8.86
N ILE A 197 24.84 -1.38 8.28
CA ILE A 197 23.49 -1.37 7.68
C ILE A 197 23.43 -2.22 6.42
N GLU A 198 24.49 -2.22 5.61
CA GLU A 198 24.63 -3.01 4.41
C GLU A 198 24.56 -4.51 4.74
N LYS A 199 25.28 -4.93 5.79
CA LYS A 199 25.22 -6.31 6.28
C LYS A 199 23.84 -6.70 6.82
N LEU A 200 23.15 -5.79 7.51
CA LEU A 200 21.76 -6.03 7.92
C LEU A 200 20.83 -6.24 6.72
N ALA A 201 21.02 -5.48 5.64
CA ALA A 201 20.26 -5.64 4.40
C ALA A 201 20.55 -6.98 3.70
N GLU A 202 21.80 -7.47 3.73
CA GLU A 202 22.15 -8.81 3.24
C GLU A 202 21.48 -9.92 4.04
N MET A 203 21.44 -9.80 5.36
CA MET A 203 20.83 -10.80 6.27
C MET A 203 19.30 -10.87 6.22
N THR A 204 18.65 -9.93 5.54
CA THR A 204 17.18 -9.77 5.53
C THR A 204 16.55 -9.98 4.16
N GLU A 205 17.12 -10.86 3.34
CA GLU A 205 16.44 -11.34 2.14
C GLU A 205 15.10 -12.01 2.46
N GLY A 206 14.04 -11.67 1.71
CA GLY A 206 12.67 -12.17 1.94
C GLY A 206 11.89 -11.43 3.02
N TYR A 207 12.47 -10.37 3.62
CA TYR A 207 11.78 -9.54 4.60
C TYR A 207 10.99 -8.41 3.92
N SER A 208 9.79 -8.14 4.42
CA SER A 208 9.01 -6.96 4.01
C SER A 208 9.53 -5.69 4.68
N ALA A 209 9.08 -4.52 4.22
CA ALA A 209 9.40 -3.26 4.90
C ALA A 209 8.84 -3.19 6.33
N SER A 210 7.73 -3.91 6.60
CA SER A 210 7.20 -4.06 7.96
C SER A 210 8.10 -4.93 8.83
N ASP A 211 8.65 -6.02 8.28
CA ASP A 211 9.55 -6.88 9.07
C ASP A 211 10.82 -6.15 9.45
N ILE A 212 11.40 -5.35 8.54
CA ILE A 212 12.58 -4.54 8.82
C ILE A 212 12.29 -3.51 9.90
N LYS A 213 11.12 -2.84 9.84
CA LYS A 213 10.68 -1.95 10.91
C LYS A 213 10.61 -2.67 12.25
N ASP A 214 10.02 -3.86 12.27
CA ASP A 214 9.84 -4.64 13.49
C ASP A 214 11.18 -5.14 14.05
N ILE A 215 12.15 -5.49 13.20
CA ILE A 215 13.52 -5.81 13.61
C ILE A 215 14.16 -4.61 14.33
N VAL A 216 14.04 -3.41 13.76
CA VAL A 216 14.60 -2.18 14.36
C VAL A 216 13.93 -1.87 15.69
N VAL A 217 12.61 -2.01 15.78
CA VAL A 217 11.85 -1.82 17.01
C VAL A 217 12.29 -2.84 18.09
N GLU A 218 12.43 -4.11 17.73
CA GLU A 218 12.85 -5.17 18.67
C GLU A 218 14.29 -4.94 19.17
N ALA A 219 15.22 -4.58 18.28
CA ALA A 219 16.58 -4.25 18.65
C ALA A 219 16.64 -3.05 19.62
N HIS A 220 15.84 -2.01 19.38
CA HIS A 220 15.74 -0.87 20.30
C HIS A 220 15.08 -1.26 21.63
N LEU A 221 14.00 -2.03 21.60
CA LEU A 221 13.26 -2.42 22.80
C LEU A 221 14.12 -3.22 23.79
N ARG A 222 15.10 -3.97 23.30
CA ARG A 222 16.10 -4.65 24.14
C ARG A 222 16.91 -3.66 24.98
N THR A 223 17.44 -2.60 24.33
CA THR A 223 18.20 -1.55 25.04
C THR A 223 17.34 -0.80 26.06
N VAL A 224 16.05 -0.61 25.77
CA VAL A 224 15.10 0.00 26.69
C VAL A 224 14.82 -0.94 27.86
N ARG A 225 14.59 -2.23 27.60
CA ARG A 225 14.34 -3.23 28.66
C ARG A 225 15.49 -3.31 29.65
N GLU A 226 16.73 -3.34 29.15
CA GLU A 226 17.92 -3.33 30.01
C GLU A 226 18.00 -2.09 30.90
N LEU A 227 17.66 -0.91 30.37
CA LEU A 227 17.63 0.34 31.15
C LEU A 227 16.63 0.27 32.30
N PHE A 228 15.43 -0.29 32.06
CA PHE A 228 14.42 -0.47 33.11
C PHE A 228 14.84 -1.51 34.15
N GLU A 229 15.43 -2.63 33.72
CA GLU A 229 15.86 -3.71 34.61
C GLU A 229 17.06 -3.33 35.49
N GLN A 230 17.97 -2.48 34.99
CA GLN A 230 19.20 -2.10 35.70
C GLN A 230 19.09 -0.79 36.49
N GLY A 231 18.27 0.16 36.03
CA GLY A 231 18.24 1.54 36.54
C GLY A 231 16.84 2.15 36.66
N GLY A 232 15.78 1.34 36.62
CA GLY A 232 14.40 1.82 36.77
C GLY A 232 13.92 2.75 35.64
N GLY A 233 14.67 2.85 34.54
CA GLY A 233 14.35 3.74 33.42
C GLY A 233 14.98 5.14 33.51
N GLU A 234 15.86 5.40 34.48
CA GLU A 234 16.56 6.69 34.57
C GLU A 234 17.71 6.78 33.57
N GLY A 235 17.78 7.90 32.83
CA GLY A 235 18.84 8.17 31.85
C GLY A 235 18.41 7.86 30.41
N GLU A 236 19.37 7.44 29.58
CA GLU A 236 19.13 7.07 28.18
C GLU A 236 19.53 5.61 27.93
N PRO A 237 18.84 4.89 27.03
CA PRO A 237 19.26 3.55 26.65
C PRO A 237 20.64 3.61 26.00
N ARG A 238 21.45 2.56 26.23
CA ARG A 238 22.74 2.40 25.54
C ARG A 238 22.54 2.39 24.01
N PRO A 239 23.58 2.73 23.22
CA PRO A 239 23.52 2.55 21.77
C PRO A 239 23.19 1.10 21.38
N ILE A 240 22.40 0.96 20.31
CA ILE A 240 22.01 -0.33 19.73
C ILE A 240 23.21 -0.90 18.99
N THR A 241 23.61 -2.13 19.32
CA THR A 241 24.76 -2.83 18.76
C THR A 241 24.38 -3.72 17.59
N MET A 242 25.37 -4.18 16.82
CA MET A 242 25.11 -5.16 15.76
C MET A 242 24.51 -6.46 16.32
N GLN A 243 24.92 -6.87 17.52
CA GLN A 243 24.41 -8.07 18.17
C GLN A 243 22.90 -7.96 18.49
N ASP A 244 22.41 -6.79 18.89
CA ASP A 244 20.98 -6.59 19.15
C ASP A 244 20.13 -6.83 17.88
N PHE A 245 20.61 -6.34 16.73
CA PHE A 245 19.98 -6.58 15.44
C PHE A 245 20.06 -8.04 15.03
N ILE A 246 21.21 -8.69 15.17
CA ILE A 246 21.38 -10.12 14.84
C ILE A 246 20.37 -10.96 15.62
N GLU A 247 20.21 -10.70 16.92
CA GLU A 247 19.27 -11.43 17.75
C GLU A 247 17.80 -11.10 17.42
N ALA A 248 17.49 -9.85 17.05
CA ALA A 248 16.17 -9.49 16.55
C ALA A 248 15.84 -10.21 15.22
N ILE A 249 16.82 -10.32 14.31
CA ILE A 249 16.68 -11.07 13.06
C ILE A 249 16.49 -12.56 13.33
N LYS A 250 17.24 -13.17 14.26
CA LYS A 250 17.04 -14.60 14.60
C LYS A 250 15.65 -14.90 15.16
N ALA A 251 15.09 -13.97 15.92
CA ALA A 251 13.78 -14.13 16.55
C ALA A 251 12.62 -14.03 15.55
N ARG A 252 12.85 -13.43 14.36
CA ARG A 252 11.81 -13.22 13.34
C ARG A 252 12.17 -13.99 12.07
N ARG A 253 11.22 -14.72 11.50
CA ARG A 253 11.41 -15.34 10.18
C ARG A 253 11.01 -14.36 9.07
N PRO A 254 11.60 -14.45 7.86
CA PRO A 254 11.12 -13.71 6.70
C PRO A 254 9.64 -14.03 6.45
N SER A 255 8.83 -12.99 6.26
CA SER A 255 7.38 -13.15 6.05
C SER A 255 7.02 -13.48 4.59
N ILE A 256 7.94 -13.28 3.65
CA ILE A 256 7.70 -13.46 2.22
C ILE A 256 8.44 -14.69 1.74
N THR A 257 7.70 -15.69 1.28
CA THR A 257 8.28 -16.91 0.69
C THR A 257 8.37 -16.83 -0.81
N ARG A 258 9.20 -17.70 -1.41
CA ARG A 258 9.31 -17.82 -2.87
C ARG A 258 7.99 -18.24 -3.50
N GLU A 259 7.26 -19.16 -2.88
CA GLU A 259 5.97 -19.66 -3.36
C GLU A 259 4.93 -18.54 -3.42
N MET A 260 4.96 -17.61 -2.45
CA MET A 260 4.10 -16.41 -2.48
C MET A 260 4.42 -15.53 -3.70
N ILE A 261 5.69 -15.29 -3.97
CA ILE A 261 6.14 -14.48 -5.11
C ILE A 261 5.69 -15.13 -6.42
N GLU A 262 5.89 -16.44 -6.56
CA GLU A 262 5.45 -17.21 -7.73
C GLU A 262 3.92 -17.19 -7.90
N ALA A 263 3.15 -17.18 -6.81
CA ALA A 263 1.69 -17.01 -6.88
C ALA A 263 1.29 -15.63 -7.40
N TYR A 264 1.97 -14.56 -6.96
CA TYR A 264 1.71 -13.20 -7.48
C TYR A 264 2.09 -13.07 -8.95
N GLN A 265 3.22 -13.65 -9.37
CA GLN A 265 3.67 -13.63 -10.77
C GLN A 265 2.69 -14.36 -11.68
N ARG A 266 2.26 -15.58 -11.30
CA ARG A 266 1.25 -16.34 -12.06
C ARG A 266 -0.06 -15.57 -12.20
N TRP A 267 -0.53 -14.96 -11.11
CA TRP A 267 -1.74 -14.14 -11.16
C TRP A 267 -1.56 -12.92 -12.07
N TYR A 268 -0.40 -12.26 -12.02
CA TYR A 268 -0.11 -11.10 -12.85
C TYR A 268 -0.03 -11.44 -14.34
N GLU A 269 0.55 -12.58 -14.70
CA GLU A 269 0.60 -13.06 -16.08
C GLU A 269 -0.79 -13.38 -16.62
N GLN A 270 -1.64 -14.02 -15.82
CA GLN A 270 -3.02 -14.35 -16.18
C GLN A 270 -3.86 -13.08 -16.42
N PHE A 271 -3.68 -12.05 -15.59
CA PHE A 271 -4.46 -10.82 -15.63
C PHE A 271 -3.63 -9.62 -16.08
N ARG A 272 -2.69 -9.81 -17.01
CA ARG A 272 -1.88 -8.69 -17.51
C ARG A 272 -2.76 -7.71 -18.29
N GLY A 273 -2.65 -6.41 -17.98
CA GLY A 273 -3.39 -5.30 -18.61
C GLY A 273 -2.61 -4.00 -18.56
#